data_AF-A0A534RZ08-F1
#
_entry.id   AF-A0A534RZ08-F1
#
_cell.length_a   1.000
_cell.length_b   1.000
_cell.length_c   1.000
_cell.angle_alpha   90.00
_cell.angle_beta   90.00
_cell.angle_gamma   90.00
#
_symmetry.space_group_name_H-M   'P 1'
#
loop_
_entity.id
_entity.type
_entity.pdbx_description
1 polymer ?
#
loop_
_entity_poly.entity_id
_entity_poly.type
_entity_poly.pdbx_seq_one_letter_code
_entity_poly.pdbx_strand_id
1 'polypeptide(L)'
;PITVRSGPPVELFRFTDHGACVAFLADALSALVSHEPLASVAVLTPSRELSALYTRGLAAGEVPRLRQVEEQNFTFAPGVEVTEIEQAKGLEFDYVVLVETSTSYFPDAPAARRRLHVGATRAVHQLWLTSVGTPAAAVRGLLDKR
;
A
#
# COMPACT_ATOMS: atom_id res chain seq x y z
N PRO A 1 -14.27 -3.66 -21.20
CA PRO A 1 -13.44 -2.46 -21.48
C PRO A 1 -11.96 -2.79 -21.28
N ILE A 2 -11.18 -2.77 -22.35
CA ILE A 2 -9.73 -2.97 -22.28
C ILE A 2 -9.13 -1.61 -21.93
N THR A 3 -8.74 -1.42 -20.67
CA THR A 3 -8.05 -0.20 -20.25
C THR A 3 -6.60 -0.30 -20.67
N VAL A 4 -6.24 0.42 -21.73
CA VAL A 4 -4.87 0.52 -22.25
C VAL A 4 -4.17 1.67 -21.54
N ARG A 5 -3.56 1.40 -20.39
CA ARG A 5 -2.39 2.17 -19.95
C ARG A 5 -1.29 1.17 -19.65
N SER A 6 -0.19 1.28 -20.38
CA SER A 6 1.06 0.57 -20.13
C SER A 6 1.72 1.14 -18.87
N GLY A 7 1.06 0.98 -17.74
CA GLY A 7 1.66 1.17 -16.43
C GLY A 7 2.44 -0.09 -16.05
N PRO A 8 3.45 0.03 -15.19
CA PRO A 8 4.13 -1.14 -14.64
C PRO A 8 3.14 -2.09 -13.94
N PRO A 9 3.42 -3.40 -13.92
CA PRO A 9 2.46 -4.39 -13.47
C PRO A 9 2.14 -4.20 -11.98
N VAL A 10 0.91 -4.51 -11.57
CA VAL A 10 0.57 -4.61 -10.16
C VAL A 10 1.33 -5.80 -9.56
N GLU A 11 2.11 -5.55 -8.52
CA GLU A 11 2.91 -6.60 -7.86
C GLU A 11 2.29 -7.02 -6.53
N LEU A 12 2.25 -8.33 -6.27
CA LEU A 12 1.83 -8.91 -5.00
C LEU A 12 3.03 -9.59 -4.31
N PHE A 13 3.40 -9.04 -3.16
CA PHE A 13 4.46 -9.55 -2.30
C PHE A 13 3.87 -10.32 -1.12
N ARG A 14 4.40 -11.51 -0.85
CA ARG A 14 3.96 -12.36 0.24
C ARG A 14 5.06 -12.48 1.29
N PHE A 15 4.65 -12.42 2.55
CA PHE A 15 5.56 -12.47 3.70
C PHE A 15 5.07 -13.49 4.72
N THR A 16 5.97 -13.95 5.59
CA THR A 16 5.65 -14.87 6.69
C THR A 16 4.99 -14.16 7.87
N ASP A 17 5.35 -12.90 8.07
CA ASP A 17 4.90 -12.06 9.17
C ASP A 17 5.02 -10.57 8.79
N HIS A 18 4.43 -9.69 9.60
CA HIS A 18 4.48 -8.25 9.36
C HIS A 18 5.87 -7.64 9.55
N GLY A 19 6.74 -8.24 10.36
CA GLY A 19 8.12 -7.76 10.55
C GLY A 19 8.93 -7.89 9.27
N ALA A 20 8.87 -9.06 8.63
CA ALA A 20 9.49 -9.30 7.32
C ALA A 20 8.92 -8.36 6.23
N CYS A 21 7.61 -8.12 6.25
CA CYS A 21 6.98 -7.18 5.32
C CYS A 21 7.46 -5.74 5.53
N VAL A 22 7.52 -5.28 6.79
CA VAL A 22 8.02 -3.95 7.15
C VAL A 22 9.48 -3.78 6.73
N ALA A 23 10.35 -4.75 7.01
CA ALA A 23 11.75 -4.67 6.63
C ALA A 23 11.93 -4.52 5.11
N PHE A 24 11.23 -5.35 4.34
CA PHE A 24 11.23 -5.24 2.87
C PHE A 24 10.75 -3.87 2.39
N LEU A 25 9.63 -3.38 2.94
CA LEU A 25 9.09 -2.08 2.55
C LEU A 25 10.00 -0.93 2.97
N ALA A 26 10.70 -1.03 4.11
CA ALA A 26 11.63 0.00 4.55
C ALA A 26 12.77 0.19 3.53
N ASP A 27 13.35 -0.91 3.06
CA ASP A 27 14.40 -0.89 2.03
C ASP A 27 13.85 -0.35 0.70
N ALA A 28 12.71 -0.89 0.24
CA ALA A 28 12.11 -0.53 -1.04
C ALA A 28 11.66 0.94 -1.09
N LEU A 29 11.02 1.43 -0.02
CA LEU A 29 10.55 2.81 0.07
C LEU A 29 11.73 3.78 0.23
N SER A 30 12.76 3.43 0.99
CA SER A 30 13.97 4.26 1.09
C SER A 30 14.64 4.41 -0.28
N ALA A 31 14.80 3.30 -1.01
CA ALA A 31 15.32 3.33 -2.36
C ALA A 31 14.46 4.19 -3.30
N LEU A 32 13.12 4.01 -3.27
CA LEU A 32 12.20 4.80 -4.09
C LEU A 32 12.33 6.31 -3.79
N VAL A 33 12.30 6.68 -2.52
CA VAL A 33 12.35 8.09 -2.08
C VAL A 33 13.71 8.73 -2.37
N SER A 34 14.78 7.94 -2.46
CA SER A 34 16.10 8.40 -2.92
C SER A 34 16.16 8.63 -4.43
N HIS A 35 15.56 7.75 -5.24
CA HIS A 35 15.58 7.87 -6.71
C HIS A 35 14.56 8.89 -7.22
N GLU A 36 13.42 9.01 -6.54
CA GLU A 36 12.30 9.88 -6.91
C GLU A 36 11.93 10.79 -5.72
N PRO A 37 12.75 11.82 -5.44
CA PRO A 37 12.60 12.61 -4.23
C PRO A 37 11.32 13.43 -4.16
N LEU A 38 10.67 13.65 -5.30
CA LEU A 38 9.41 14.39 -5.44
C LEU A 38 8.17 13.47 -5.43
N ALA A 39 8.35 12.15 -5.39
CA ALA A 39 7.23 11.22 -5.43
C ALA A 39 6.36 11.31 -4.17
N SER A 40 5.06 11.22 -4.39
CA SER A 40 4.05 11.02 -3.35
C SER A 40 3.77 9.52 -3.20
N VAL A 41 3.91 8.98 -1.98
CA VAL A 41 3.71 7.56 -1.69
C VAL A 41 2.69 7.38 -0.58
N ALA A 42 1.65 6.59 -0.83
CA ALA A 42 0.68 6.20 0.19
C ALA A 42 0.83 4.73 0.58
N VAL A 43 1.08 4.47 1.85
CA VAL A 43 1.01 3.13 2.46
C VAL A 43 -0.35 3.00 3.12
N LEU A 44 -1.28 2.38 2.41
CA LEU A 44 -2.67 2.24 2.83
C LEU A 44 -2.88 0.91 3.57
N THR A 45 -3.32 0.99 4.82
CA THR A 45 -3.55 -0.17 5.68
C THR A 45 -5.05 -0.42 5.89
N PRO A 46 -5.45 -1.64 6.29
CA PRO A 46 -6.87 -1.97 6.49
C PRO A 46 -7.35 -1.69 7.92
N SER A 47 -6.51 -1.21 8.83
CA SER A 47 -6.88 -0.94 10.23
C SER A 47 -5.93 0.04 10.89
N ARG A 48 -6.41 0.73 11.92
CA ARG A 48 -5.59 1.63 12.74
C ARG A 48 -4.44 0.92 13.43
N GLU A 49 -4.64 -0.32 13.88
CA GLU A 49 -3.56 -1.09 14.49
C GLU A 49 -2.41 -1.33 13.49
N LEU A 50 -2.73 -1.66 12.24
CA LEU A 50 -1.72 -1.85 11.20
C LEU A 50 -1.10 -0.52 10.74
N SER A 51 -1.85 0.58 10.64
CA SER A 51 -1.26 1.91 10.41
C SER A 51 -0.20 2.23 11.45
N ALA A 52 -0.50 2.03 12.73
CA ALA A 52 0.45 2.29 13.80
C ALA A 52 1.65 1.33 13.79
N LEU A 53 1.42 0.04 13.48
CA LEU A 53 2.48 -0.96 13.35
C LEU A 53 3.46 -0.60 12.23
N TYR A 54 2.94 -0.34 11.03
CA TYR A 54 3.75 -0.03 9.86
C TYR A 54 4.45 1.32 10.01
N THR A 55 3.79 2.34 10.56
CA THR A 55 4.46 3.62 10.84
C THR A 55 5.66 3.43 11.76
N ARG A 56 5.50 2.74 12.90
CA ARG A 56 6.61 2.51 13.83
C ARG A 56 7.73 1.69 13.19
N GLY A 57 7.37 0.64 12.46
CA GLY A 57 8.32 -0.24 11.80
C GLY A 57 9.13 0.46 10.71
N LEU A 58 8.47 1.23 9.84
CA LEU A 58 9.11 2.01 8.79
C LEU A 58 9.97 3.15 9.38
N ALA A 59 9.54 3.76 10.48
CA ALA A 59 10.34 4.76 11.19
C ALA A 59 11.62 4.14 11.78
N ALA A 60 11.52 2.94 12.35
CA ALA A 60 12.68 2.21 12.86
C ALA A 60 13.64 1.75 11.75
N GLY A 61 13.11 1.51 10.54
CA GLY A 61 13.89 1.30 9.33
C GLY A 61 14.38 2.59 8.64
N GLU A 62 14.28 3.74 9.32
CA GLU A 62 14.79 5.04 8.87
C GLU A 62 14.23 5.52 7.53
N VAL A 63 12.99 5.14 7.18
CA VAL A 63 12.35 5.59 5.93
C VAL A 63 12.24 7.12 5.92
N PRO A 64 12.82 7.81 4.92
CA PRO A 64 12.84 9.26 4.87
C PRO A 64 11.46 9.84 4.57
N ARG A 65 11.19 11.04 5.12
CA ARG A 65 9.93 11.79 4.90
C ARG A 65 8.67 10.96 5.19
N LEU A 66 8.75 10.13 6.23
CA LEU A 66 7.66 9.29 6.72
C LEU A 66 6.73 10.07 7.64
N ARG A 67 5.41 9.92 7.44
CA ARG A 67 4.37 10.47 8.31
C ARG A 67 3.19 9.51 8.43
N GLN A 68 2.60 9.43 9.61
CA GLN A 68 1.27 8.84 9.77
C GLN A 68 0.21 9.92 9.60
N VAL A 69 -0.81 9.66 8.77
CA VAL A 69 -1.94 10.57 8.57
C VAL A 69 -3.11 10.12 9.42
N GLU A 70 -3.61 11.05 10.22
CA GLU A 70 -4.81 10.92 11.02
C GLU A 70 -5.82 12.00 10.62
N GLU A 71 -7.12 11.69 10.73
CA GLU A 71 -8.21 12.62 10.48
C GLU A 71 -8.14 13.31 9.10
N GLN A 72 -7.65 12.58 8.08
CA GLN A 72 -7.45 13.06 6.71
C GLN A 72 -6.52 14.28 6.60
N ASN A 73 -5.63 14.49 7.58
CA ASN A 73 -4.67 15.59 7.57
C ASN A 73 -3.41 15.25 6.74
N PHE A 74 -3.58 15.11 5.43
CA PHE A 74 -2.51 14.86 4.46
C PHE A 74 -1.68 16.13 4.23
N THR A 75 -0.38 15.95 4.04
CA THR A 75 0.53 17.07 3.77
C THR A 75 0.58 17.45 2.28
N PHE A 76 0.25 16.49 1.40
CA PHE A 76 0.44 16.60 -0.05
C PHE A 76 1.88 16.95 -0.46
N ALA A 77 2.84 16.75 0.44
CA ALA A 77 4.25 16.96 0.18
C ALA A 77 4.91 15.63 -0.27
N PRO A 78 6.05 15.69 -0.99
CA PRO A 78 6.80 14.49 -1.33
C PRO A 78 7.21 13.67 -0.09
N GLY A 79 7.07 12.36 -0.16
CA GLY A 79 7.37 11.47 0.96
C GLY A 79 6.42 10.27 1.06
N VAL A 80 6.44 9.65 2.24
CA VAL A 80 5.69 8.43 2.54
C VAL A 80 4.64 8.73 3.60
N GLU A 81 3.37 8.59 3.25
CA GLU A 81 2.24 8.77 4.16
C GLU A 81 1.56 7.43 4.46
N VAL A 82 1.48 7.05 5.73
CA VAL A 82 0.83 5.83 6.21
C VAL A 82 -0.55 6.17 6.76
N THR A 83 -1.60 5.50 6.28
CA THR A 83 -2.98 5.73 6.75
C THR A 83 -3.90 4.57 6.39
N GLU A 84 -5.13 4.58 6.89
CA GLU A 84 -6.16 3.61 6.53
C GLU A 84 -6.77 3.93 5.15
N ILE A 85 -7.13 2.90 4.40
CA ILE A 85 -7.66 3.00 3.02
C ILE A 85 -8.81 4.02 2.90
N GLU A 86 -9.69 4.08 3.89
CA GLU A 86 -10.85 4.98 3.91
C GLU A 86 -10.46 6.45 3.89
N GLN A 87 -9.33 6.82 4.52
CA GLN A 87 -8.89 8.21 4.62
C GLN A 87 -8.39 8.75 3.27
N ALA A 88 -7.90 7.87 2.38
CA ALA A 88 -7.34 8.27 1.09
C ALA A 88 -8.40 8.46 -0.01
N LYS A 89 -9.71 8.35 0.30
CA LYS A 89 -10.77 8.41 -0.71
C LYS A 89 -10.77 9.77 -1.43
N GLY A 90 -10.68 9.72 -2.76
CA GLY A 90 -10.69 10.92 -3.61
C GLY A 90 -9.32 11.59 -3.75
N LEU A 91 -8.26 10.98 -3.21
CA LEU A 91 -6.88 11.40 -3.40
C LEU A 91 -6.18 10.50 -4.44
N GLU A 92 -5.06 10.96 -4.96
CA GLU A 92 -4.20 10.22 -5.87
C GLU A 92 -2.75 10.38 -5.42
N PHE A 93 -1.96 9.32 -5.60
CA PHE A 93 -0.55 9.25 -5.24
C PHE A 93 0.22 8.60 -6.39
N ASP A 94 1.47 8.99 -6.58
CA ASP A 94 2.32 8.38 -7.61
C ASP A 94 2.45 6.88 -7.36
N TYR A 95 2.70 6.51 -6.10
CA TYR A 95 2.87 5.14 -5.65
C TYR A 95 1.90 4.80 -4.51
N VAL A 96 1.33 3.60 -4.57
CA VAL A 96 0.48 3.07 -3.49
C VAL A 96 0.93 1.68 -3.09
N VAL A 97 1.03 1.46 -1.78
CA VAL A 97 1.17 0.14 -1.17
C VAL A 97 -0.12 -0.18 -0.44
N LEU A 98 -0.86 -1.21 -0.85
CA LEU A 98 -1.95 -1.78 -0.04
C LEU A 98 -1.38 -2.85 0.87
N VAL A 99 -1.39 -2.56 2.16
CA VAL A 99 -0.90 -3.46 3.19
C VAL A 99 -1.94 -4.51 3.52
N GLU A 100 -1.47 -5.74 3.70
CA GLU A 100 -2.24 -6.86 4.23
C GLU A 100 -3.54 -7.17 3.46
N THR A 101 -3.40 -7.40 2.16
CA THR A 101 -4.46 -7.80 1.23
C THR A 101 -4.87 -9.27 1.35
N SER A 102 -4.93 -9.79 2.58
CA SER A 102 -5.34 -11.17 2.85
C SER A 102 -6.86 -11.32 2.98
N THR A 103 -7.30 -12.57 2.96
CA THR A 103 -8.70 -12.98 3.15
C THR A 103 -9.25 -12.55 4.52
N SER A 104 -8.40 -12.36 5.53
CA SER A 104 -8.81 -11.91 6.87
C SER A 104 -9.30 -10.46 6.87
N TYR A 105 -8.63 -9.57 6.13
CA TYR A 105 -9.01 -8.16 6.01
C TYR A 105 -9.88 -7.86 4.80
N PHE A 106 -9.78 -8.71 3.77
CA PHE A 106 -10.56 -8.61 2.54
C PHE A 106 -11.20 -9.96 2.20
N PRO A 107 -12.21 -10.39 2.98
CA PRO A 107 -12.96 -11.61 2.69
C PRO A 107 -13.66 -11.50 1.33
N ASP A 108 -14.12 -12.63 0.79
CA ASP A 108 -14.84 -12.65 -0.49
C ASP A 108 -16.26 -12.07 -0.36
N ALA A 109 -16.33 -10.76 -0.17
CA ALA A 109 -17.56 -10.00 0.04
C ALA A 109 -17.54 -8.73 -0.83
N PRO A 110 -18.70 -8.27 -1.33
CA PRO A 110 -18.78 -7.06 -2.14
C PRO A 110 -18.17 -5.82 -1.48
N ALA A 111 -18.30 -5.68 -0.16
CA ALA A 111 -17.75 -4.55 0.58
C ALA A 111 -16.22 -4.55 0.58
N ALA A 112 -15.59 -5.71 0.83
CA ALA A 112 -14.14 -5.87 0.79
C ALA A 112 -13.57 -5.64 -0.62
N ARG A 113 -14.24 -6.12 -1.67
CA ARG A 113 -13.86 -5.83 -3.06
C ARG A 113 -13.91 -4.34 -3.39
N ARG A 114 -14.96 -3.64 -2.93
CA ARG A 114 -15.06 -2.18 -3.05
C ARG A 114 -13.93 -1.48 -2.30
N ARG A 115 -13.60 -1.91 -1.09
CA ARG A 115 -12.50 -1.36 -0.29
C ARG A 115 -11.15 -1.51 -0.99
N LEU A 116 -10.83 -2.70 -1.50
CA LEU A 116 -9.63 -2.93 -2.31
C LEU A 116 -9.60 -2.03 -3.54
N HIS A 117 -10.72 -1.92 -4.25
CA HIS A 117 -10.82 -1.06 -5.43
C HIS A 117 -10.59 0.41 -5.09
N VAL A 118 -11.15 0.90 -3.98
CA VAL A 118 -10.91 2.28 -3.50
C VAL A 118 -9.42 2.52 -3.28
N GLY A 119 -8.71 1.62 -2.62
CA GLY A 119 -7.26 1.76 -2.41
C GLY A 119 -6.45 1.62 -3.70
N ALA A 120 -6.76 0.62 -4.53
CA ALA A 120 -6.03 0.34 -5.76
C ALA A 120 -6.12 1.49 -6.79
N THR A 121 -7.26 2.17 -6.84
CA THR A 121 -7.49 3.32 -7.73
C THR A 121 -6.89 4.63 -7.22
N ARG A 122 -6.09 4.61 -6.14
CA ARG A 122 -5.31 5.76 -5.70
C ARG A 122 -3.94 5.83 -6.37
N ALA A 123 -3.48 4.76 -7.00
CA ALA A 123 -2.18 4.70 -7.66
C ALA A 123 -2.23 5.32 -9.06
N VAL A 124 -1.35 6.29 -9.32
CA VAL A 124 -1.18 6.90 -10.64
C VAL A 124 -0.14 6.14 -11.46
N HIS A 125 1.01 5.78 -10.87
CA HIS A 125 2.10 5.10 -11.56
C HIS A 125 2.21 3.62 -11.20
N GLN A 126 2.32 3.29 -9.91
CA GLN A 126 2.58 1.93 -9.47
C GLN A 126 1.74 1.54 -8.24
N LEU A 127 1.23 0.31 -8.28
CA LEU A 127 0.52 -0.31 -7.17
C LEU A 127 1.29 -1.55 -6.69
N TRP A 128 1.62 -1.57 -5.41
CA TRP A 128 2.12 -2.75 -4.71
C TRP A 128 1.08 -3.25 -3.72
N LEU A 129 0.97 -4.57 -3.63
CA LEU A 129 0.11 -5.24 -2.66
C LEU A 129 1.00 -6.12 -1.78
N THR A 130 0.75 -6.11 -0.48
CA THR A 130 1.40 -7.06 0.43
C THR A 130 0.38 -7.99 1.05
N SER A 131 0.80 -9.19 1.45
CA SER A 131 -0.02 -10.10 2.24
C SER A 131 0.84 -11.00 3.11
N VAL A 132 0.60 -10.98 4.42
CA VAL A 132 1.15 -11.96 5.36
C VAL A 132 0.25 -13.20 5.41
N GLY A 133 -1.06 -13.01 5.40
CA GLY A 133 -2.03 -14.11 5.39
C GLY A 133 -2.23 -14.76 4.02
N THR A 134 -3.27 -15.60 3.91
CA THR A 134 -3.72 -16.11 2.61
C THR A 134 -4.25 -14.94 1.76
N PRO A 135 -3.67 -14.66 0.58
CA PRO A 135 -4.13 -13.55 -0.27
C PRO A 135 -5.62 -13.61 -0.56
N ALA A 136 -6.28 -12.46 -0.56
CA ALA A 136 -7.72 -12.36 -0.84
C ALA A 136 -8.04 -12.85 -2.26
N ALA A 137 -9.21 -13.46 -2.44
CA ALA A 137 -9.63 -14.01 -3.75
C ALA A 137 -9.52 -12.98 -4.89
N ALA A 138 -9.81 -11.71 -4.60
CA ALA A 138 -9.75 -10.61 -5.56
C ALA A 138 -8.34 -10.31 -6.12
N VAL A 139 -7.27 -10.71 -5.42
CA VAL A 139 -5.87 -10.42 -5.81
C VAL A 139 -5.06 -11.69 -6.11
N ARG A 140 -5.63 -12.89 -5.92
CA ARG A 140 -4.94 -14.17 -6.16
C ARG A 140 -4.48 -14.34 -7.60
N GLY A 141 -5.22 -13.82 -8.58
CA GLY A 141 -4.82 -13.90 -10.00
C GLY A 141 -3.54 -13.12 -10.36
N LEU A 142 -2.96 -12.36 -9.42
CA LEU A 142 -1.65 -11.73 -9.56
C LEU A 142 -0.50 -12.68 -9.19
N LEU A 143 -0.77 -13.79 -8.50
CA LEU A 143 0.24 -14.79 -8.14
C LEU A 143 0.76 -15.55 -9.37
N ASP A 144 -0.09 -15.71 -10.39
CA ASP A 144 0.19 -16.52 -11.57
C ASP A 144 0.96 -15.75 -12.66
N LYS A 145 1.31 -14.48 -12.42
CA LYS A 145 1.89 -13.56 -13.41
C LYS A 145 3.39 -13.30 -13.23
N ARG A 146 4.11 -14.18 -12.56
CA ARG A 146 5.56 -14.06 -12.36
C ARG A 146 6.37 -14.63 -13.51
#